data_AF-A0A4R1HBQ9-F1
#
_entry.id   AF-A0A4R1HBQ9-F1
#
_cell.length_a   1.000
_cell.length_b   1.000
_cell.length_c   1.000
_cell.angle_alpha   90.00
_cell.angle_beta   90.00
_cell.angle_gamma   90.00
#
_symmetry.space_group_name_H-M   'P 1'
#
loop_
_entity.id
_entity.type
_entity.pdbx_description
1 polymer ?
#
loop_
_entity_poly.entity_id
_entity_poly.type
_entity_poly.pdbx_seq_one_letter_code
_entity_poly.pdbx_strand_id
1 'polypeptide(L)'
;MHMPFMVCYYYRMATSARELYQQAMELEDEERASLAGLLLESLDTEVEEGVEAAWLEEIERRMAALDSGDAKLVPWEDVRNRLLKRLDAAENS
;
A
#
# COMPACT_ATOMS: atom_id res chain seq x y z
N MET A 1 13.01 -51.13 19.92
CA MET A 1 14.34 -51.08 19.29
C MET A 1 14.19 -50.43 17.93
N HIS A 2 14.89 -49.30 17.76
CA HIS A 2 15.32 -48.62 16.53
C HIS A 2 14.30 -47.98 15.54
N MET A 3 14.25 -46.63 15.60
CA MET A 3 14.11 -45.68 14.46
C MET A 3 15.41 -45.66 13.65
N PRO A 4 15.45 -45.41 12.31
CA PRO A 4 15.60 -44.03 11.79
C PRO A 4 14.93 -43.88 10.38
N PHE A 5 14.55 -42.72 9.82
CA PHE A 5 15.20 -41.43 9.58
C PHE A 5 14.06 -40.41 9.32
N MET A 6 13.92 -39.33 10.08
CA MET A 6 14.42 -37.99 9.73
C MET A 6 13.92 -37.43 8.39
N VAL A 7 12.68 -36.91 8.36
CA VAL A 7 12.33 -35.76 7.52
C VAL A 7 12.14 -34.59 8.47
N CYS A 8 13.26 -33.93 8.74
CA CYS A 8 13.39 -32.79 9.63
C CYS A 8 12.70 -31.54 9.05
N TYR A 9 11.84 -30.92 9.87
CA TYR A 9 11.54 -29.49 9.95
C TYR A 9 10.99 -28.75 8.72
N TYR A 10 9.67 -28.79 8.55
CA TYR A 10 8.92 -27.60 8.09
C TYR A 10 7.58 -27.44 8.82
N TYR A 11 7.56 -27.71 10.13
CA TYR A 11 6.58 -27.05 10.99
C TYR A 11 7.13 -25.65 11.27
N ARG A 12 6.90 -24.75 10.31
CA ARG A 12 7.16 -23.32 10.44
C ARG A 12 6.25 -22.85 11.58
N MET A 13 6.78 -22.68 12.78
CA MET A 13 6.17 -21.76 13.74
C MET A 13 6.16 -20.41 13.01
N ALA A 14 5.01 -20.02 12.47
CA ALA A 14 4.84 -18.67 12.01
C ALA A 14 5.00 -17.78 13.25
N THR A 15 6.11 -17.06 13.33
CA THR A 15 6.28 -15.95 14.26
C THR A 15 5.06 -15.05 14.10
N SER A 16 4.40 -14.67 15.19
CA SER A 16 3.21 -13.83 15.10
C SER A 16 3.58 -12.49 14.46
N ALA A 17 2.64 -11.86 13.74
CA ALA A 17 2.88 -10.54 13.14
C ALA A 17 3.38 -9.51 14.18
N ARG A 18 2.94 -9.65 15.44
CA ARG A 18 3.37 -8.82 16.56
C ARG A 18 4.83 -9.03 16.93
N GLU A 19 5.29 -10.27 16.98
CA GLU A 19 6.69 -10.59 17.28
C GLU A 19 7.62 -10.15 16.14
N LEU A 20 7.21 -10.30 14.88
CA LEU A 20 7.95 -9.77 13.72
C LEU A 20 8.01 -8.24 13.74
N TYR A 21 6.92 -7.58 14.10
CA TYR A 21 6.90 -6.13 14.28
C TYR A 21 7.88 -5.68 15.37
N GLN A 22 7.91 -6.37 16.51
CA GLN A 22 8.86 -6.06 17.59
C GLN A 22 10.31 -6.19 17.14
N GLN A 23 10.64 -7.26 16.41
CA GLN A 23 11.98 -7.45 15.84
C GLN A 23 12.31 -6.38 14.79
N ALA A 24 11.35 -6.02 13.93
CA ALA A 24 11.54 -4.97 12.95
C ALA A 24 11.81 -3.61 13.61
N MET A 25 11.24 -3.34 14.79
CA MET A 25 11.50 -2.09 15.53
C MET A 25 12.93 -1.98 16.08
N GLU A 26 13.70 -3.07 16.10
CA GLU A 26 15.13 -3.05 16.47
C GLU A 26 16.04 -2.62 15.31
N LEU A 27 15.53 -2.61 14.07
CA LEU A 27 16.27 -2.19 12.88
C LEU A 27 16.34 -0.66 12.76
N GLU A 28 17.33 -0.17 12.00
CA GLU A 28 17.41 1.25 11.64
C GLU A 28 16.23 1.67 10.74
N ASP A 29 15.91 2.97 10.75
CA ASP A 29 14.76 3.53 10.05
C ASP A 29 14.72 3.16 8.55
N GLU A 30 15.88 3.15 7.89
CA GLU A 30 16.04 2.82 6.47
C GLU A 30 15.80 1.32 6.19
N GLU A 31 16.29 0.45 7.06
CA GLU A 31 16.08 -0.99 6.95
C GLU A 31 14.61 -1.35 7.19
N ARG A 32 13.95 -0.67 8.14
CA ARG A 32 12.50 -0.83 8.37
C ARG A 32 11.68 -0.38 7.16
N ALA A 33 12.03 0.74 6.55
CA ALA A 33 11.37 1.21 5.33
C ALA A 33 11.55 0.22 4.18
N SER A 34 12.75 -0.34 4.03
CA SER A 34 13.04 -1.37 3.03
C SER A 34 12.22 -2.65 3.26
N LEU A 35 12.15 -3.13 4.51
CA LEU A 35 11.33 -4.28 4.88
C LEU A 35 9.83 -4.04 4.61
N ALA A 36 9.33 -2.84 4.93
CA ALA A 36 7.95 -2.47 4.63
C ALA A 36 7.67 -2.51 3.12
N GLY A 37 8.60 -2.03 2.28
CA GLY A 37 8.50 -2.11 0.83
C GLY A 37 8.41 -3.54 0.31
N LEU A 38 9.30 -4.43 0.78
CA LEU A 38 9.29 -5.85 0.40
C LEU A 38 7.99 -6.56 0.82
N LEU A 39 7.47 -6.24 2.01
CA LEU A 39 6.20 -6.79 2.49
C LEU A 39 5.03 -6.32 1.63
N LEU A 40 4.99 -5.03 1.28
CA LEU A 40 3.95 -4.49 0.38
C LEU A 40 4.01 -5.14 -1.00
N GLU A 41 5.20 -5.27 -1.59
CA GLU A 41 5.40 -5.94 -2.88
C GLU A 41 4.94 -7.41 -2.81
N SER A 42 5.16 -8.10 -1.69
CA SER A 42 4.70 -9.48 -1.51
C SER A 42 3.17 -9.64 -1.46
N LEU A 43 2.43 -8.55 -1.19
CA LEU A 43 0.96 -8.53 -1.20
C LEU A 43 0.41 -8.20 -2.60
N ASP A 44 1.24 -7.67 -3.50
CA ASP A 44 0.87 -7.27 -4.86
C ASP A 44 0.88 -8.49 -5.82
N THR A 45 0.33 -9.60 -5.36
CA THR A 45 0.39 -10.89 -6.07
C THR A 45 -0.76 -11.15 -7.03
N GLU A 46 -1.82 -10.34 -6.96
CA GLU A 46 -2.97 -10.46 -7.86
C GLU A 46 -3.36 -9.07 -8.36
N VAL A 47 -2.90 -8.73 -9.57
CA VAL A 47 -3.62 -7.72 -10.35
C VAL A 47 -4.96 -8.35 -10.69
N GLU A 48 -6.02 -7.94 -9.99
CA GLU A 48 -7.39 -8.34 -10.31
C GLU A 48 -7.59 -8.11 -11.81
N GLU A 49 -7.91 -9.20 -12.54
CA GLU A 49 -8.10 -9.13 -13.99
C GLU A 49 -9.14 -8.07 -14.33
N GLY A 50 -8.74 -7.07 -15.11
CA GLY A 50 -9.61 -5.97 -15.51
C GLY A 50 -9.48 -4.69 -14.69
N VAL A 51 -8.68 -4.65 -13.61
CA VAL A 51 -8.38 -3.39 -12.90
C VAL A 51 -7.71 -2.39 -13.84
N GLU A 52 -6.66 -2.81 -14.55
CA GLU A 52 -5.98 -1.95 -15.52
C GLU A 52 -6.91 -1.46 -16.63
N ALA A 53 -7.79 -2.34 -17.13
CA ALA A 53 -8.77 -1.99 -18.14
C ALA A 53 -9.82 -0.99 -17.63
N ALA A 54 -10.32 -1.18 -16.40
CA ALA A 54 -11.25 -0.26 -15.76
C ALA A 54 -10.60 1.11 -15.46
N TRP A 55 -9.32 1.13 -15.10
CA TRP A 55 -8.56 2.37 -14.95
C TRP A 55 -8.39 3.09 -16.28
N LEU A 56 -8.07 2.36 -17.35
CA LEU A 56 -7.96 2.95 -18.69
C LEU A 56 -9.30 3.56 -19.15
N GLU A 57 -10.41 2.82 -18.98
CA GLU A 57 -11.75 3.32 -19.30
C GLU A 57 -12.08 4.60 -18.50
N GLU A 58 -11.74 4.64 -17.21
CA GLU A 58 -11.98 5.82 -16.38
C GLU A 58 -11.11 7.02 -16.80
N ILE A 59 -9.87 6.80 -17.21
CA ILE A 59 -8.99 7.86 -17.74
C ILE A 59 -9.59 8.43 -19.03
N GLU A 60 -9.98 7.58 -19.98
CA GLU A 60 -10.61 8.00 -21.24
C GLU A 60 -11.90 8.79 -20.99
N ARG A 61 -12.76 8.30 -20.08
CA ARG A 61 -14.00 8.98 -19.69
C ARG A 61 -13.72 10.36 -19.09
N ARG A 62 -12.72 10.48 -18.22
CA ARG A 62 -12.35 11.76 -17.60
C ARG A 62 -11.76 12.73 -18.60
N MET A 63 -10.93 12.27 -19.52
CA MET A 63 -10.40 13.09 -20.61
C MET A 63 -11.53 13.64 -21.49
N ALA A 64 -12.45 12.77 -21.92
CA ALA A 64 -13.59 13.18 -22.73
C ALA A 64 -14.45 14.25 -22.04
N ALA A 65 -14.70 14.11 -20.73
CA ALA A 65 -15.44 15.10 -19.95
C ALA A 65 -14.69 16.44 -19.79
N LEU A 66 -13.36 16.41 -19.78
CA LEU A 66 -12.53 17.63 -19.79
C LEU A 66 -12.61 18.32 -21.16
N ASP A 67 -12.44 17.55 -22.23
CA ASP A 67 -12.44 18.06 -23.60
C ASP A 67 -13.82 18.61 -24.01
N SER A 68 -14.91 17.99 -23.55
CA SER A 68 -16.28 18.49 -23.79
C SER A 68 -16.67 19.68 -22.92
N GLY A 69 -15.91 19.95 -21.85
CA GLY A 69 -16.25 20.96 -20.85
C GLY A 69 -17.34 20.55 -19.85
N ASP A 70 -17.77 19.28 -19.85
CA ASP A 70 -18.75 18.76 -18.89
C ASP A 70 -18.17 18.61 -17.48
N ALA A 71 -16.85 18.50 -17.37
CA ALA A 71 -16.15 18.39 -16.10
C ALA A 71 -16.15 19.72 -15.33
N LYS A 72 -16.62 19.67 -14.07
CA LYS A 72 -16.47 20.79 -13.12
C LYS A 72 -15.03 20.84 -12.61
N LEU A 73 -14.25 21.75 -13.18
CA LEU A 73 -12.86 21.99 -12.76
C LEU A 73 -12.80 22.86 -11.51
N VAL A 74 -11.85 22.56 -10.64
CA VAL A 74 -11.49 23.39 -9.49
C VAL A 74 -10.04 23.82 -9.67
N PRO A 75 -9.72 25.12 -9.55
CA PRO A 75 -8.34 25.59 -9.59
C PRO A 75 -7.48 24.87 -8.55
N TRP A 76 -6.25 24.53 -8.93
CA TRP A 76 -5.31 23.83 -8.05
C TRP A 76 -5.07 24.58 -6.73
N GLU A 77 -4.95 25.91 -6.78
CA GLU A 77 -4.75 26.74 -5.59
C GLU A 77 -5.88 26.58 -4.57
N ASP A 78 -7.13 26.46 -5.03
CA ASP A 78 -8.28 26.25 -4.15
C ASP A 78 -8.25 24.88 -3.48
N VAL A 79 -7.82 23.84 -4.20
CA VAL A 79 -7.65 22.49 -3.65
C VAL A 79 -6.50 22.47 -2.63
N ARG A 80 -5.35 23.03 -2.99
CA ARG A 80 -4.17 23.15 -2.12
C ARG A 80 -4.49 23.88 -0.82
N ASN A 81 -5.17 25.02 -0.90
CA ASN A 81 -5.55 25.81 0.28
C ASN A 81 -6.50 25.03 1.20
N ARG A 82 -7.43 24.23 0.66
CA ARG A 82 -8.30 23.36 1.47
C ARG A 82 -7.53 22.24 2.16
N LEU A 83 -6.55 21.65 1.47
CA LEU A 83 -5.70 20.60 2.04
C LEU A 83 -4.85 21.12 3.20
N LEU A 84 -4.18 22.27 3.01
CA LEU A 84 -3.37 22.90 4.07
C LEU A 84 -4.22 23.20 5.32
N LYS A 85 -5.40 23.82 5.15
CA LYS A 85 -6.32 24.08 6.26
C LYS A 85 -6.73 22.82 7.04
N ARG A 86 -6.86 21.68 6.37
CA ARG A 86 -7.21 20.40 7.02
C ARG A 86 -6.05 19.83 7.83
N LEU A 87 -4.82 20.00 7.35
CA LEU A 87 -3.61 19.59 8.07
C LEU A 87 -3.43 20.45 9.32
N ASP A 88 -3.57 21.78 9.20
CA ASP A 88 -3.49 22.70 10.33
C ASP A 88 -4.56 22.38 11.39
N ALA A 89 -5.77 22.01 10.97
CA ALA A 89 -6.86 21.64 11.88
C ALA A 89 -6.63 20.29 12.58
N ALA A 90 -5.93 19.34 11.95
CA ALA A 90 -5.59 18.06 12.54
C ALA A 90 -4.42 18.16 13.53
N GLU A 91 -3.53 19.13 13.36
CA GLU A 91 -2.41 19.38 14.27
C GLU A 91 -2.83 20.16 15.54
N ASN A 92 -3.90 20.96 15.44
CA ASN A 92 -4.41 21.78 16.54
C ASN A 92 -5.61 21.16 17.29
N SER A 93 -5.92 19.87 17.08
CA SER A 93 -7.00 19.13 17.73
C SER A 93 -6.47 18.01 18.62
#